data_AF-A0A924YTX8-F1
#
_entry.id   AF-A0A924YTX8-F1
#
_cell.length_a   1.000
_cell.length_b   1.000
_cell.length_c   1.000
_cell.angle_alpha   90.00
_cell.angle_beta   90.00
_cell.angle_gamma   90.00
#
_symmetry.space_group_name_H-M   'P 1'
#
loop_
_entity.id
_entity.type
_entity.pdbx_description
1 polymer ?
#
loop_
_entity_poly.entity_id
_entity_poly.type
_entity_poly.pdbx_seq_one_letter_code
_entity_poly.pdbx_strand_id
1 'polypeptide(L)'
;MFGEPRFVRSLDPQRVDKKSFKIEDEGLSLSNRLQQKRVARECADLSRDSGRVGDINLETFNWGAYDLVVIDESHNFRNNTKGRRDEDGNVIRQSRYDRLMQEIIQGGVRTKVLLLSATPVNNDLKDLRNQLYLLTEGQDRTFQGSIGIRSLQETLKVAQRTFTNWAKVSGERKTSELLAKLSSSFFKLLDELTIARSRKHIQTYYKDTIEQLGGFPERQKSISVYVEEIDLRGRFLSFDKINDEISDYQLSLFNLFKYVLGPHRERYEDQSLFRQSDREFYLIAMMRVNFLKRLESSVKSFAITMENTIAKVELPPKKHTPEQWI
;
A
#
# COMPACT_ATOMS: atom_id res chain seq x y z
N MET A 1 -12.81 -13.13 -9.54
CA MET A 1 -14.23 -13.38 -9.72
C MET A 1 -14.25 -14.87 -9.70
N PHE A 2 -14.27 -15.43 -8.50
CA PHE A 2 -14.66 -16.81 -8.29
C PHE A 2 -16.05 -16.75 -7.70
N GLY A 3 -17.02 -16.59 -8.58
CA GLY A 3 -18.41 -16.85 -8.34
C GLY A 3 -18.87 -17.59 -9.57
N GLU A 4 -19.52 -18.73 -9.39
CA GLU A 4 -20.07 -19.50 -10.49
C GLU A 4 -20.86 -18.58 -11.45
N PRO A 5 -20.83 -18.82 -12.78
CA PRO A 5 -21.53 -18.03 -13.79
C PRO A 5 -23.04 -17.88 -13.54
N ARG A 6 -23.60 -18.65 -12.60
CA ARG A 6 -25.00 -18.60 -12.18
C ARG A 6 -25.38 -17.28 -11.53
N PHE A 7 -24.45 -16.56 -10.90
CA PHE A 7 -24.73 -15.30 -10.20
C PHE A 7 -25.17 -14.16 -11.13
N VAL A 8 -24.78 -14.20 -12.41
CA VAL A 8 -25.19 -13.18 -13.40
C VAL A 8 -26.62 -13.41 -13.88
N ARG A 9 -27.18 -14.63 -13.76
CA ARG A 9 -28.55 -14.94 -14.19
C ARG A 9 -29.63 -14.68 -13.14
N SER A 10 -29.27 -14.43 -11.88
CA SER A 10 -30.23 -14.16 -10.81
C SER A 10 -30.50 -12.67 -10.56
N LEU A 11 -29.83 -11.77 -11.29
CA LEU A 11 -30.17 -10.35 -11.28
C LEU A 11 -31.25 -10.08 -12.34
N ASP A 12 -32.50 -10.16 -11.89
CA ASP A 12 -33.67 -9.44 -12.44
C ASP A 12 -34.19 -9.87 -13.84
N PRO A 13 -35.18 -10.80 -13.92
CA PRO A 13 -35.76 -11.26 -15.17
C PRO A 13 -36.64 -10.21 -15.91
N GLN A 14 -36.79 -8.99 -15.38
CA GLN A 14 -37.54 -7.91 -16.04
C GLN A 14 -36.71 -6.70 -16.48
N ARG A 15 -35.38 -6.71 -16.29
CA ARG A 15 -34.53 -5.64 -16.84
C ARG A 15 -34.26 -5.87 -18.32
N VAL A 16 -35.12 -5.28 -19.15
CA VAL A 16 -34.87 -5.08 -20.59
C VAL A 16 -33.85 -3.95 -20.74
N ASP A 17 -32.59 -4.20 -20.37
CA ASP A 17 -31.51 -3.26 -20.69
C ASP A 17 -31.32 -3.26 -22.22
N LYS A 18 -31.66 -2.14 -22.85
CA LYS A 18 -31.45 -1.91 -24.28
C LYS A 18 -29.96 -2.10 -24.61
N LYS A 19 -29.68 -2.74 -25.76
CA LYS A 19 -28.32 -3.03 -26.26
C LYS A 19 -27.37 -1.84 -26.04
N SER A 20 -26.29 -2.07 -25.31
CA SER A 20 -25.33 -1.06 -24.84
C SER A 20 -24.39 -0.49 -25.91
N PHE A 21 -24.62 -0.84 -27.17
CA PHE A 21 -23.78 -0.49 -28.32
C PHE A 21 -24.65 -0.12 -29.53
N LYS A 22 -24.24 0.94 -30.25
CA LYS A 22 -24.73 1.24 -31.60
C LYS A 22 -23.61 0.94 -32.58
N ILE A 23 -23.95 0.21 -33.64
CA ILE A 23 -23.06 0.00 -34.79
C ILE A 23 -23.47 1.08 -35.79
N GLU A 24 -22.55 2.00 -36.07
CA GLU A 24 -22.68 2.99 -37.14
C GLU A 24 -21.53 2.74 -38.13
N ASP A 25 -21.71 3.14 -39.39
CA ASP A 25 -20.89 2.70 -40.54
C ASP A 25 -19.38 3.00 -40.41
N GLU A 26 -18.97 3.85 -39.46
CA GLU A 26 -17.56 4.19 -39.20
C GLU A 26 -17.00 3.66 -37.86
N GLY A 27 -17.74 2.83 -37.11
CA GLY A 27 -17.20 2.14 -35.94
C GLY A 27 -18.18 1.85 -34.80
N LEU A 28 -17.65 1.17 -33.77
CA LEU A 28 -18.39 0.67 -32.60
C LEU A 28 -18.45 1.77 -31.51
N SER A 29 -19.62 2.37 -31.29
CA SER A 29 -19.81 3.35 -30.21
C SER A 29 -20.48 2.72 -28.98
N LEU A 30 -19.75 2.73 -27.84
CA LEU A 30 -20.23 2.26 -26.54
C LEU A 30 -20.97 3.40 -25.83
N SER A 31 -22.28 3.26 -25.65
CA SER A 31 -23.14 4.29 -25.06
C SER A 31 -23.00 4.42 -23.53
N ASN A 32 -22.60 3.33 -22.85
CA ASN A 32 -22.35 3.30 -21.41
C ASN A 32 -20.88 3.05 -21.12
N ARG A 33 -20.03 4.05 -21.35
CA ARG A 33 -18.74 4.11 -20.66
C ARG A 33 -18.99 4.58 -19.24
N LEU A 34 -18.56 3.79 -18.25
CA LEU A 34 -18.15 4.33 -16.97
C LEU A 34 -16.98 5.26 -17.27
N GLN A 35 -17.28 6.54 -17.53
CA GLN A 35 -16.25 7.55 -17.66
C GLN A 35 -15.57 7.59 -16.29
N GLN A 36 -14.34 7.10 -16.22
CA GLN A 36 -13.47 7.41 -15.10
C GLN A 36 -13.41 8.93 -15.05
N LYS A 37 -14.17 9.55 -14.14
CA LYS A 37 -14.17 11.00 -13.97
C LYS A 37 -12.71 11.39 -13.82
N ARG A 38 -12.24 12.34 -14.63
CA ARG A 38 -10.88 12.89 -14.61
C ARG A 38 -10.40 13.20 -13.17
N VAL A 39 -11.37 13.57 -12.31
CA VAL A 39 -11.33 13.63 -10.85
C VAL A 39 -10.60 12.47 -10.16
N ALA A 40 -10.85 11.21 -10.52
CA ALA A 40 -10.24 10.04 -9.87
C ALA A 40 -8.75 9.87 -10.22
N ARG A 41 -8.30 10.38 -11.37
CA ARG A 41 -6.88 10.41 -11.76
C ARG A 41 -6.15 11.57 -11.09
N GLU A 42 -6.86 12.67 -10.83
CA GLU A 42 -6.32 13.89 -10.27
C GLU A 42 -6.29 13.81 -8.72
N CYS A 43 -7.34 13.33 -8.04
CA CYS A 43 -7.45 13.25 -6.56
C CYS A 43 -6.59 12.17 -5.87
N ALA A 44 -5.37 11.92 -6.35
CA ALA A 44 -4.45 10.94 -5.78
C ALA A 44 -3.91 11.29 -4.37
N ASP A 45 -4.20 12.49 -3.86
CA ASP A 45 -3.57 13.01 -2.63
C ASP A 45 -4.56 13.20 -1.47
N LEU A 46 -4.99 12.08 -0.89
CA LEU A 46 -5.72 12.01 0.40
C LEU A 46 -4.96 12.64 1.58
N SER A 47 -3.74 13.14 1.40
CA SER A 47 -2.93 13.69 2.50
C SER A 47 -2.98 15.22 2.56
N ARG A 48 -3.73 15.87 1.67
CA ARG A 48 -3.84 17.33 1.54
C ARG A 48 -5.24 17.82 1.89
N ASP A 49 -5.30 18.83 2.74
CA ASP A 49 -6.55 19.47 3.15
C ASP A 49 -6.86 20.73 2.34
N SER A 50 -5.87 21.23 1.58
CA SER A 50 -5.97 22.46 0.80
C SER A 50 -5.20 22.43 -0.53
N GLY A 51 -5.59 23.37 -1.39
CA GLY A 51 -5.02 23.58 -2.71
C GLY A 51 -5.83 22.94 -3.84
N ARG A 52 -5.29 23.08 -5.05
CA ARG A 52 -5.95 22.62 -6.28
C ARG A 52 -5.30 21.39 -6.87
N VAL A 53 -6.13 20.53 -7.43
CA VAL A 53 -5.72 19.40 -8.25
C VAL A 53 -6.55 19.45 -9.52
N GLY A 54 -5.90 19.75 -10.64
CA GLY A 54 -6.60 20.15 -11.86
C GLY A 54 -7.50 21.35 -11.58
N ASP A 55 -8.80 21.20 -11.86
CA ASP A 55 -9.82 22.24 -11.67
C ASP A 55 -10.55 22.15 -10.32
N ILE A 56 -10.17 21.20 -9.45
CA ILE A 56 -10.86 20.91 -8.20
C ILE A 56 -10.18 21.64 -7.04
N ASN A 57 -10.95 22.38 -6.26
CA ASN A 57 -10.51 22.87 -4.95
C ASN A 57 -10.77 21.79 -3.89
N LEU A 58 -9.69 21.30 -3.26
CA LEU A 58 -9.76 20.25 -2.24
C LEU A 58 -10.51 20.70 -0.98
N GLU A 59 -10.51 22.01 -0.68
CA GLU A 59 -11.16 22.56 0.52
C GLU A 59 -12.69 22.46 0.47
N THR A 60 -13.26 22.53 -0.73
CA THR A 60 -14.72 22.50 -0.95
C THR A 60 -15.20 21.14 -1.46
N PHE A 61 -14.31 20.16 -1.59
CA PHE A 61 -14.63 18.88 -2.19
C PHE A 61 -15.35 17.97 -1.18
N ASN A 62 -16.59 17.58 -1.50
CA ASN A 62 -17.37 16.68 -0.65
C ASN A 62 -17.01 15.22 -0.90
N TRP A 63 -16.05 14.70 -0.12
CA TRP A 63 -15.61 13.31 -0.22
C TRP A 63 -16.69 12.29 0.16
N GLY A 64 -17.61 12.63 1.07
CA GLY A 64 -18.67 11.74 1.52
C GLY A 64 -19.87 11.62 0.57
N ALA A 65 -19.87 12.33 -0.56
CA ALA A 65 -20.97 12.28 -1.55
C ALA A 65 -20.88 11.08 -2.51
N TYR A 66 -19.80 10.29 -2.46
CA TYR A 66 -19.54 9.24 -3.43
C TYR A 66 -20.00 7.88 -2.90
N ASP A 67 -20.77 7.15 -3.70
CA ASP A 67 -21.30 5.84 -3.39
C ASP A 67 -20.39 4.67 -3.82
N LEU A 68 -19.36 4.94 -4.62
CA LEU A 68 -18.33 3.99 -5.03
C LEU A 68 -16.94 4.62 -5.00
N VAL A 69 -16.03 4.00 -4.26
CA VAL A 69 -14.62 4.36 -4.19
C VAL A 69 -13.77 3.21 -4.71
N VAL A 70 -12.99 3.46 -5.76
CA VAL A 70 -12.04 2.50 -6.33
C VAL A 70 -10.64 2.91 -5.91
N ILE A 71 -9.95 2.03 -5.18
CA ILE A 71 -8.60 2.25 -4.70
C ILE A 71 -7.65 1.40 -5.53
N ASP A 72 -6.91 2.07 -6.40
CA ASP A 72 -5.79 1.45 -7.08
C ASP A 72 -4.59 1.31 -6.14
N GLU A 73 -3.80 0.25 -6.33
CA GLU A 73 -2.69 -0.11 -5.47
C GLU A 73 -3.04 -0.05 -3.98
N SER A 74 -4.14 -0.73 -3.63
CA SER A 74 -4.70 -0.84 -2.26
C SER A 74 -3.71 -1.34 -1.21
N HIS A 75 -2.54 -1.82 -1.63
CA HIS A 75 -1.42 -2.10 -0.74
C HIS A 75 -0.92 -0.86 0.03
N ASN A 76 -1.14 0.34 -0.50
CA ASN A 76 -0.80 1.60 0.16
C ASN A 76 -1.58 1.87 1.45
N PHE A 77 -2.69 1.17 1.67
CA PHE A 77 -3.56 1.29 2.85
C PHE A 77 -3.46 0.08 3.79
N ARG A 78 -2.45 -0.78 3.61
CA ARG A 78 -2.22 -1.94 4.49
C ARG A 78 -1.84 -1.54 5.91
N ASN A 79 -1.09 -0.45 6.07
CA ASN A 79 -0.65 0.03 7.38
C ASN A 79 -1.65 1.03 7.97
N ASN A 80 -2.35 0.62 9.02
CA ASN A 80 -3.10 1.53 9.89
C ASN A 80 -2.16 2.20 10.91
N THR A 81 -1.14 2.92 10.44
CA THR A 81 -0.29 3.73 11.30
C THR A 81 -1.13 4.92 11.75
N LYS A 82 -1.44 5.00 13.05
CA LYS A 82 -2.22 6.11 13.61
C LYS A 82 -1.59 7.45 13.23
N GLY A 83 -2.45 8.42 12.94
CA GLY A 83 -2.04 9.79 12.71
C GLY A 83 -1.15 10.36 13.82
N ARG A 84 -0.36 11.39 13.50
CA ARG A 84 0.49 12.06 14.49
C ARG A 84 -0.41 12.73 15.53
N ARG A 85 -0.20 12.45 16.81
CA ARG A 85 -0.90 13.09 17.93
C ARG A 85 0.04 14.00 18.70
N ASP A 86 -0.48 15.07 19.30
CA ASP A 86 0.26 15.91 20.24
C ASP A 86 0.39 15.23 21.62
N GLU A 87 1.06 15.90 22.54
CA GLU A 87 1.28 15.42 23.91
C GLU A 87 -0.02 15.35 24.73
N ASP A 88 -1.03 16.13 24.33
CA ASP A 88 -2.37 16.18 24.92
C ASP A 88 -3.35 15.16 24.31
N GLY A 89 -2.93 14.39 23.31
CA GLY A 89 -3.71 13.34 22.66
C GLY A 89 -4.58 13.77 21.48
N ASN A 90 -4.56 15.05 21.09
CA ASN A 90 -5.23 15.56 19.90
C ASN A 90 -4.51 15.14 18.62
N VAL A 91 -5.28 14.91 17.56
CA VAL A 91 -4.73 14.46 16.27
C VAL A 91 -4.18 15.66 15.50
N ILE A 92 -2.85 15.81 15.46
CA ILE A 92 -2.13 16.82 14.65
C ILE A 92 -2.30 16.54 13.16
N ARG A 93 -2.25 15.27 12.76
CA ARG A 93 -2.41 14.85 11.36
C ARG A 93 -3.02 13.47 11.30
N GLN A 94 -4.19 13.33 10.69
CA GLN A 94 -4.82 12.03 10.47
C GLN A 94 -3.96 11.16 9.54
N SER A 95 -4.01 9.84 9.73
CA SER A 95 -3.41 8.92 8.77
C SER A 95 -4.26 8.86 7.50
N ARG A 96 -3.64 8.52 6.36
CA ARG A 96 -4.40 8.31 5.10
C ARG A 96 -5.52 7.29 5.27
N TYR A 97 -5.28 6.26 6.09
CA TYR A 97 -6.26 5.22 6.41
C TYR A 97 -7.43 5.78 7.23
N ASP A 98 -7.13 6.51 8.31
CA ASP A 98 -8.16 7.09 9.19
C ASP A 98 -9.02 8.11 8.42
N ARG A 99 -8.38 8.95 7.60
CA ARG A 99 -9.08 9.92 6.77
C ARG A 99 -10.02 9.26 5.76
N LEU A 100 -9.53 8.25 5.05
CA LEU A 100 -10.35 7.46 4.11
C LEU A 100 -11.55 6.82 4.83
N MET A 101 -11.32 6.23 6.00
CA MET A 101 -12.39 5.59 6.78
C MET A 101 -13.42 6.61 7.28
N GLN A 102 -12.98 7.69 7.92
CA GLN A 102 -13.87 8.63 8.62
C GLN A 102 -14.53 9.63 7.68
N GLU A 103 -13.78 10.26 6.77
CA GLU A 103 -14.31 11.34 5.92
C GLU A 103 -15.01 10.82 4.67
N ILE A 104 -14.54 9.71 4.11
CA ILE A 104 -15.03 9.20 2.82
C ILE A 104 -16.03 8.07 3.02
N ILE A 105 -15.63 7.03 3.76
CA ILE A 105 -16.43 5.81 3.89
C ILE A 105 -17.58 5.98 4.88
N GLN A 106 -17.32 6.56 6.07
CA GLN A 106 -18.31 6.72 7.14
C GLN A 106 -18.97 8.11 7.16
N GLY A 107 -18.36 9.11 6.51
CA GLY A 107 -18.73 10.52 6.66
C GLY A 107 -19.97 10.96 5.88
N GLY A 108 -20.49 10.14 4.97
CA GLY A 108 -21.58 10.54 4.08
C GLY A 108 -22.48 9.39 3.65
N VAL A 109 -22.72 9.27 2.34
CA VAL A 109 -23.59 8.21 1.80
C VAL A 109 -22.93 6.84 1.96
N ARG A 110 -23.75 5.78 1.94
CA ARG A 110 -23.23 4.41 2.03
C ARG A 110 -22.30 4.11 0.85
N THR A 111 -21.00 4.05 1.15
CA THR A 111 -19.94 3.95 0.14
C THR A 111 -19.51 2.51 -0.07
N LYS A 112 -19.54 2.05 -1.32
CA LYS A 112 -18.95 0.75 -1.71
C LYS A 112 -17.47 0.95 -2.00
N VAL A 113 -16.61 0.13 -1.40
CA VAL A 113 -15.16 0.19 -1.63
C VAL A 113 -14.73 -0.97 -2.52
N LEU A 114 -13.98 -0.67 -3.59
CA LEU A 114 -13.34 -1.65 -4.45
C LEU A 114 -11.82 -1.49 -4.36
N LEU A 115 -11.12 -2.55 -3.98
CA LEU A 115 -9.67 -2.56 -3.84
C LEU A 115 -9.05 -3.26 -5.04
N LEU A 116 -8.16 -2.57 -5.76
CA LEU A 116 -7.35 -3.14 -6.83
C LEU A 116 -5.91 -3.31 -6.32
N SER A 117 -5.28 -4.42 -6.69
CA SER A 117 -3.86 -4.64 -6.45
C SER A 117 -3.34 -5.64 -7.47
N ALA A 118 -2.27 -5.28 -8.18
CA ALA A 118 -1.57 -6.20 -9.07
C ALA A 118 -0.75 -7.24 -8.28
N THR A 119 -0.46 -6.97 -7.01
CA THR A 119 0.37 -7.81 -6.16
C THR A 119 -0.39 -8.27 -4.91
N PRO A 120 -0.47 -9.59 -4.63
CA PRO A 120 -1.03 -10.09 -3.38
C PRO A 120 0.03 -10.01 -2.28
N VAL A 121 0.70 -8.86 -2.10
CA VAL A 121 1.81 -8.74 -1.13
C VAL A 121 1.27 -8.46 0.28
N ASN A 122 0.32 -9.26 0.73
CA ASN A 122 -0.03 -9.28 2.15
C ASN A 122 0.99 -10.17 2.84
N ASN A 123 2.13 -9.59 3.23
CA ASN A 123 3.17 -10.31 4.00
C ASN A 123 2.70 -10.60 5.43
N ASP A 124 1.68 -9.90 5.91
CA ASP A 124 1.05 -10.11 7.20
C ASP A 124 -0.49 -10.19 7.07
N LEU A 125 -1.12 -11.06 7.84
CA LEU A 125 -2.58 -11.15 7.96
C LEU A 125 -3.17 -9.88 8.60
N LYS A 126 -2.36 -9.11 9.34
CA LYS A 126 -2.71 -7.75 9.79
C LYS A 126 -3.03 -6.81 8.63
N ASP A 127 -2.30 -6.91 7.52
CA ASP A 127 -2.51 -6.06 6.34
C ASP A 127 -3.83 -6.40 5.66
N LEU A 128 -4.09 -7.70 5.49
CA LEU A 128 -5.36 -8.21 4.99
C LEU A 128 -6.53 -7.73 5.86
N ARG A 129 -6.39 -7.79 7.19
CA ARG A 129 -7.43 -7.29 8.11
C ARG A 129 -7.76 -5.83 7.86
N ASN A 130 -6.74 -4.97 7.72
CA ASN A 130 -6.96 -3.54 7.52
C ASN A 130 -7.65 -3.28 6.17
N GLN A 131 -7.31 -4.03 5.12
CA GLN A 131 -8.00 -3.96 3.83
C GLN A 131 -9.46 -4.39 3.93
N LEU A 132 -9.74 -5.50 4.65
CA LEU A 132 -11.11 -5.99 4.85
C LEU A 132 -11.97 -5.01 5.66
N TYR A 133 -11.37 -4.28 6.60
CA TYR A 133 -12.08 -3.24 7.34
C TYR A 133 -12.48 -2.05 6.49
N LEU A 134 -11.71 -1.68 5.46
CA LEU A 134 -12.14 -0.68 4.49
C LEU A 134 -13.42 -1.12 3.77
N LEU A 135 -13.58 -2.42 3.49
CA LEU A 135 -14.77 -2.98 2.85
C LEU A 135 -15.97 -3.06 3.78
N THR A 136 -15.76 -3.27 5.08
CA THR A 136 -16.84 -3.39 6.07
C THR A 136 -17.11 -2.13 6.87
N GLU A 137 -16.47 -1.01 6.54
CA GLU A 137 -16.58 0.25 7.29
C GLU A 137 -16.16 0.08 8.77
N GLY A 138 -15.29 -0.90 9.05
CA GLY A 138 -14.88 -1.28 10.41
C GLY A 138 -15.90 -2.13 11.19
N GLN A 139 -17.04 -2.47 10.59
CA GLN A 139 -18.07 -3.29 11.23
C GLN A 139 -17.71 -4.78 11.14
N ASP A 140 -17.79 -5.48 12.28
CA ASP A 140 -17.33 -6.86 12.41
C ASP A 140 -18.35 -7.91 11.91
N ARG A 141 -19.64 -7.56 12.00
CA ARG A 141 -20.76 -8.47 11.74
C ARG A 141 -21.37 -8.34 10.35
N THR A 142 -20.79 -7.50 9.48
CA THR A 142 -21.31 -7.21 8.13
C THR A 142 -21.51 -8.46 7.29
N PHE A 143 -20.65 -9.47 7.47
CA PHE A 143 -20.68 -10.71 6.71
C PHE A 143 -21.53 -11.84 7.31
N GLN A 144 -22.24 -11.57 8.42
CA GLN A 144 -23.05 -12.59 9.09
C GLN A 144 -24.24 -13.03 8.22
N GLY A 145 -24.89 -12.09 7.52
CA GLY A 145 -26.05 -12.37 6.67
C GLY A 145 -25.72 -12.80 5.24
N SER A 146 -24.56 -12.39 4.70
CA SER A 146 -24.18 -12.67 3.31
C SER A 146 -23.31 -13.92 3.17
N ILE A 147 -22.21 -14.01 3.93
CA ILE A 147 -21.18 -15.06 3.80
C ILE A 147 -21.30 -16.10 4.94
N GLY A 148 -22.10 -15.80 5.98
CA GLY A 148 -22.27 -16.68 7.14
C GLY A 148 -21.12 -16.58 8.16
N ILE A 149 -20.33 -15.50 8.12
CA ILE A 149 -19.22 -15.26 9.05
C ILE A 149 -19.72 -14.42 10.21
N ARG A 150 -19.76 -15.01 11.41
CA ARG A 150 -20.27 -14.35 12.63
C ARG A 150 -19.42 -13.16 13.07
N SER A 151 -18.10 -13.29 13.00
CA SER A 151 -17.13 -12.25 13.37
C SER A 151 -15.92 -12.31 12.46
N LEU A 152 -15.63 -11.19 11.80
CA LEU A 152 -14.45 -11.01 10.96
C LEU A 152 -13.16 -11.02 11.83
N GLN A 153 -13.20 -10.32 12.96
CA GLN A 153 -12.13 -10.22 13.95
C GLN A 153 -11.72 -11.57 14.48
N GLU A 154 -12.68 -12.38 14.91
CA GLU A 154 -12.39 -13.70 15.47
C GLU A 154 -11.79 -14.61 14.40
N THR A 155 -12.38 -14.62 13.21
CA THR A 155 -11.90 -15.43 12.07
C THR A 155 -10.45 -15.09 11.72
N LEU A 156 -10.12 -13.80 11.62
CA LEU A 156 -8.77 -13.33 11.32
C LEU A 156 -7.80 -13.57 12.48
N LYS A 157 -8.24 -13.44 13.73
CA LYS A 157 -7.42 -13.71 14.92
C LYS A 157 -7.04 -15.19 15.02
N VAL A 158 -7.97 -16.10 14.71
CA VAL A 158 -7.69 -17.54 14.62
C VAL A 158 -6.69 -17.82 13.50
N ALA A 159 -6.90 -17.27 12.31
CA ALA A 159 -5.97 -17.43 11.18
C ALA A 159 -4.56 -16.92 11.52
N GLN A 160 -4.44 -15.75 12.15
CA GLN A 160 -3.16 -15.20 12.60
C GLN A 160 -2.47 -16.11 13.61
N ARG A 161 -3.20 -16.63 14.60
CA ARG A 161 -2.63 -17.55 15.60
C ARG A 161 -2.09 -18.81 14.93
N THR A 162 -2.85 -19.41 14.01
CA THR A 162 -2.42 -20.59 13.25
C THR A 162 -1.17 -20.28 12.42
N PHE A 163 -1.15 -19.12 11.74
CA PHE A 163 0.01 -18.68 10.96
C PHE A 163 1.25 -18.46 11.84
N THR A 164 1.12 -17.75 12.96
CA THR A 164 2.22 -17.49 13.89
C THR A 164 2.76 -18.78 14.51
N ASN A 165 1.88 -19.72 14.88
CA ASN A 165 2.30 -21.01 15.42
C ASN A 165 3.05 -21.83 14.36
N TRP A 166 2.59 -21.84 13.12
CA TRP A 166 3.28 -22.48 12.00
C TRP A 166 4.64 -21.81 11.70
N ALA A 167 4.70 -20.47 11.72
CA ALA A 167 5.93 -19.71 11.47
C ALA A 167 7.01 -19.96 12.54
N LYS A 168 6.62 -20.25 13.79
CA LYS A 168 7.53 -20.57 14.89
C LYS A 168 8.16 -21.97 14.79
N VAL A 169 7.60 -22.87 13.98
CA VAL A 169 8.19 -24.20 13.81
C VAL A 169 9.52 -24.07 13.04
N SER A 170 10.61 -24.51 13.68
CA SER A 170 11.95 -24.58 13.09
C SER A 170 12.08 -25.87 12.27
N GLY A 171 12.26 -25.75 10.95
CA GLY A 171 12.38 -26.89 10.03
C GLY A 171 11.92 -26.55 8.60
N GLU A 172 11.79 -27.56 7.73
CA GLU A 172 11.19 -27.39 6.40
C GLU A 172 9.70 -27.03 6.53
N ARG A 173 9.39 -25.75 6.33
CA ARG A 173 8.02 -25.25 6.39
C ARG A 173 7.28 -25.59 5.10
N LYS A 174 6.32 -26.51 5.17
CA LYS A 174 5.44 -26.80 4.04
C LYS A 174 4.17 -25.95 4.11
N THR A 175 3.89 -25.25 3.01
CA THR A 175 2.69 -24.40 2.88
C THR A 175 1.39 -25.21 2.89
N SER A 176 1.44 -26.46 2.45
CA SER A 176 0.29 -27.38 2.48
C SER A 176 -0.21 -27.65 3.90
N GLU A 177 0.68 -27.76 4.88
CA GLU A 177 0.33 -27.98 6.28
C GLU A 177 -0.36 -26.76 6.91
N LEU A 178 0.05 -25.55 6.51
CA LEU A 178 -0.61 -24.32 6.92
C LEU A 178 -2.04 -24.27 6.37
N LEU A 179 -2.21 -24.55 5.07
CA LEU A 179 -3.51 -24.53 4.41
C LEU A 179 -4.49 -25.53 5.03
N ALA A 180 -4.01 -26.72 5.41
CA ALA A 180 -4.84 -27.73 6.09
C ALA A 180 -5.29 -27.30 7.51
N LYS A 181 -4.53 -26.43 8.19
CA LYS A 181 -4.82 -25.96 9.55
C LYS A 181 -5.63 -24.66 9.60
N LEU A 182 -5.75 -23.95 8.48
CA LEU A 182 -6.59 -22.75 8.40
C LEU A 182 -8.08 -23.12 8.47
N SER A 183 -8.89 -22.24 9.07
CA SER A 183 -10.32 -22.50 9.22
C SER A 183 -11.06 -22.39 7.90
N SER A 184 -12.10 -23.20 7.72
CA SER A 184 -12.97 -23.14 6.52
C SER A 184 -13.64 -21.78 6.36
N SER A 185 -13.97 -21.10 7.48
CA SER A 185 -14.50 -19.74 7.47
C SER A 185 -13.53 -18.72 6.87
N PHE A 186 -12.21 -18.90 7.05
CA PHE A 186 -11.21 -18.03 6.47
C PHE A 186 -11.11 -18.20 4.94
N PHE A 187 -11.20 -19.44 4.44
CA PHE A 187 -11.23 -19.68 2.98
C PHE A 187 -12.50 -19.12 2.35
N LYS A 188 -13.68 -19.37 2.95
CA LYS A 188 -14.94 -18.78 2.48
C LYS A 188 -14.87 -17.25 2.41
N LEU A 189 -14.26 -16.61 3.41
CA LEU A 189 -14.06 -15.16 3.41
C LEU A 189 -13.22 -14.71 2.21
N LEU A 190 -12.11 -15.39 1.94
CA LEU A 190 -11.22 -15.05 0.84
C LEU A 190 -11.86 -15.34 -0.52
N ASP A 191 -12.55 -16.46 -0.68
CA ASP A 191 -13.16 -16.84 -1.95
C ASP A 191 -14.28 -15.85 -2.35
N GLU A 192 -15.09 -15.41 -1.39
CA GLU A 192 -16.19 -14.46 -1.64
C GLU A 192 -15.70 -13.01 -1.85
N LEU A 193 -14.66 -12.58 -1.12
CA LEU A 193 -14.20 -11.19 -1.16
C LEU A 193 -13.06 -10.95 -2.14
N THR A 194 -12.31 -11.97 -2.52
CA THR A 194 -11.14 -11.81 -3.37
C THR A 194 -11.37 -12.31 -4.78
N ILE A 195 -10.98 -11.46 -5.72
CA ILE A 195 -11.08 -11.72 -7.14
C ILE A 195 -9.65 -11.83 -7.68
N ALA A 196 -9.06 -13.00 -7.59
CA ALA A 196 -7.77 -13.29 -8.21
C ALA A 196 -7.96 -14.01 -9.55
N ARG A 197 -7.30 -13.55 -10.60
CA ARG A 197 -7.26 -14.23 -11.90
C ARG A 197 -5.81 -14.35 -12.35
N SER A 198 -5.30 -15.58 -12.41
CA SER A 198 -3.97 -15.83 -13.00
C SER A 198 -4.05 -15.86 -14.52
N ARG A 199 -2.93 -15.64 -15.21
CA ARG A 199 -2.88 -15.76 -16.68
C ARG A 199 -3.35 -17.14 -17.16
N LYS A 200 -2.91 -18.21 -16.48
CA LYS A 200 -3.34 -19.58 -16.75
C LYS A 200 -4.85 -19.75 -16.55
N HIS A 201 -5.41 -19.18 -15.48
CA HIS A 201 -6.86 -19.22 -15.23
C HIS A 201 -7.65 -18.55 -16.36
N ILE A 202 -7.19 -17.39 -16.84
CA ILE A 202 -7.86 -16.69 -17.95
C ILE A 202 -7.75 -17.53 -19.25
N GLN A 203 -6.57 -18.10 -19.54
CA GLN A 203 -6.34 -18.98 -20.69
C GLN A 203 -7.25 -20.22 -20.72
N THR A 204 -7.52 -20.83 -19.57
CA THR A 204 -8.34 -22.05 -19.50
C THR A 204 -9.83 -21.75 -19.62
N TYR A 205 -10.34 -20.71 -18.94
CA TYR A 205 -11.77 -20.51 -18.73
C TYR A 205 -12.39 -19.36 -19.56
N TYR A 206 -11.57 -18.51 -20.18
CA TYR A 206 -12.02 -17.38 -21.00
C TYR A 206 -11.44 -17.45 -22.43
N LYS A 207 -11.47 -18.65 -23.03
CA LYS A 207 -10.91 -18.91 -24.36
C LYS A 207 -11.52 -18.00 -25.43
N ASP A 208 -12.85 -17.93 -25.49
CA ASP A 208 -13.57 -17.11 -26.47
C ASP A 208 -13.18 -15.62 -26.38
N THR A 209 -12.98 -15.10 -25.15
CA THR A 209 -12.56 -13.72 -24.94
C THR A 209 -11.10 -13.50 -25.33
N ILE A 210 -10.23 -14.48 -25.06
CA ILE A 210 -8.80 -14.40 -25.44
C ILE A 210 -8.63 -14.47 -26.95
N GLU A 211 -9.43 -15.30 -27.63
CA GLU A 211 -9.43 -15.42 -29.10
C GLU A 211 -9.83 -14.09 -29.74
N GLN A 212 -10.85 -13.41 -29.20
CA GLN A 212 -11.23 -12.06 -29.63
C GLN A 212 -10.15 -10.99 -29.37
N LEU A 213 -9.41 -11.12 -28.27
CA LEU A 213 -8.39 -10.16 -27.85
C LEU A 213 -7.00 -10.42 -28.46
N GLY A 214 -6.82 -11.52 -29.20
CA GLY A 214 -5.54 -11.87 -29.83
C GLY A 214 -4.49 -12.44 -28.87
N GLY A 215 -4.89 -12.97 -27.72
CA GLY A 215 -3.95 -13.58 -26.77
C GLY A 215 -3.34 -12.64 -25.73
N PHE A 216 -2.50 -13.20 -24.85
CA PHE A 216 -1.65 -12.40 -23.99
C PHE A 216 -0.39 -11.97 -24.76
N PRO A 217 0.09 -10.73 -24.60
CA PRO A 217 1.32 -10.30 -25.24
C PRO A 217 2.51 -11.13 -24.75
N GLU A 218 3.39 -11.48 -25.68
CA GLU A 218 4.65 -12.12 -25.31
C GLU A 218 5.51 -11.13 -24.54
N ARG A 219 5.87 -11.50 -23.30
CA ARG A 219 6.81 -10.73 -22.50
C ARG A 219 8.20 -10.96 -23.06
N GLN A 220 8.70 -10.00 -23.83
CA GLN A 220 10.11 -10.01 -24.23
C GLN A 220 10.99 -10.03 -22.97
N LYS A 221 12.07 -10.83 -23.03
CA LYS A 221 13.05 -10.84 -21.97
C LYS A 221 13.66 -9.43 -21.87
N SER A 222 13.79 -8.91 -20.66
CA SER A 222 14.51 -7.66 -20.43
C SER A 222 15.94 -7.83 -20.93
N ILE A 223 16.39 -6.90 -21.77
CA ILE A 223 17.80 -6.79 -22.14
C ILE A 223 18.46 -6.03 -21.00
N SER A 224 19.28 -6.72 -20.21
CA SER A 224 20.09 -6.06 -19.18
C SER A 224 21.17 -5.24 -19.88
N VAL A 225 21.00 -3.92 -19.89
CA VAL A 225 22.05 -2.99 -20.31
C VAL A 225 22.80 -2.56 -19.06
N TYR A 226 24.06 -2.95 -18.98
CA TYR A 226 24.97 -2.51 -17.94
C TYR A 226 25.68 -1.26 -18.45
N VAL A 227 25.46 -0.13 -17.80
CA VAL A 227 26.20 1.10 -18.08
C VAL A 227 27.19 1.27 -16.94
N GLU A 228 28.48 1.32 -17.24
CA GLU A 228 29.54 1.53 -16.24
C GLU A 228 29.49 2.95 -15.67
N GLU A 229 29.04 3.91 -16.48
CA GLU A 229 29.00 5.33 -16.16
C GLU A 229 27.57 5.85 -16.01
N ILE A 230 27.36 6.72 -15.03
CA ILE A 230 26.05 7.35 -14.78
C ILE A 230 25.71 8.40 -15.84
N ASP A 231 26.73 9.02 -16.43
CA ASP A 231 26.57 10.05 -17.44
C ASP A 231 27.50 9.86 -18.64
N LEU A 232 27.02 10.22 -19.82
CA LEU A 232 27.78 10.12 -21.08
C LEU A 232 29.01 11.05 -21.14
N ARG A 233 29.17 11.96 -20.18
CA ARG A 233 30.24 12.97 -20.14
C ARG A 233 31.25 12.70 -19.03
N GLY A 234 31.11 11.58 -18.29
CA GLY A 234 32.03 11.20 -17.21
C GLY A 234 32.16 12.25 -16.09
N ARG A 235 31.13 13.08 -15.87
CA ARG A 235 31.14 14.11 -14.81
C ARG A 235 30.69 13.56 -13.46
N PHE A 236 29.95 12.46 -13.47
CA PHE A 236 29.49 11.80 -12.26
C PHE A 236 30.43 10.66 -11.88
N LEU A 237 30.57 10.44 -10.57
CA LEU A 237 31.27 9.26 -10.06
C LEU A 237 30.52 7.99 -10.50
N SER A 238 31.23 6.87 -10.58
CA SER A 238 30.60 5.57 -10.80
C SER A 238 29.69 5.19 -9.63
N PHE A 239 28.75 4.27 -9.86
CA PHE A 239 27.84 3.78 -8.82
C PHE A 239 28.59 3.24 -7.59
N ASP A 240 29.68 2.50 -7.79
CA ASP A 240 30.48 1.95 -6.70
C ASP A 240 31.09 3.06 -5.84
N LYS A 241 31.71 4.07 -6.47
CA LYS A 241 32.28 5.21 -5.76
C LYS A 241 31.21 6.02 -5.02
N ILE A 242 30.03 6.21 -5.61
CA ILE A 242 28.92 6.89 -4.92
C ILE A 242 28.44 6.07 -3.73
N ASN A 243 28.36 4.74 -3.87
CA ASN A 243 27.99 3.87 -2.76
C ASN A 243 29.02 3.94 -1.61
N ASP A 244 30.30 4.02 -1.92
CA ASP A 244 31.37 4.17 -0.93
C ASP A 244 31.26 5.53 -0.22
N GLU A 245 31.11 6.63 -0.96
CA GLU A 245 30.90 7.99 -0.40
C GLU A 245 29.65 8.06 0.49
N ILE A 246 28.54 7.45 0.07
CA ILE A 246 27.31 7.33 0.88
C ILE A 246 27.54 6.46 2.13
N SER A 247 28.41 5.47 2.03
CA SER A 247 28.78 4.58 3.14
C SER A 247 29.69 5.27 4.15
N ASP A 248 30.50 6.23 3.72
CA ASP A 248 31.32 7.06 4.60
C ASP A 248 30.52 8.19 5.26
N TYR A 249 29.39 8.57 4.66
CA TYR A 249 28.49 9.55 5.25
C TYR A 249 27.97 9.07 6.63
N GLN A 250 28.41 9.77 7.68
CA GLN A 250 28.20 9.36 9.07
C GLN A 250 26.76 9.51 9.56
N LEU A 251 25.95 10.30 8.85
CA LEU A 251 24.53 10.52 9.15
C LEU A 251 24.32 10.82 10.65
N SER A 252 25.13 11.71 11.23
CA SER A 252 25.23 11.92 12.69
C SER A 252 23.90 12.27 13.35
N LEU A 253 22.99 12.95 12.65
CA LEU A 253 21.62 13.24 13.11
C LEU A 253 20.78 11.97 13.36
N PHE A 254 21.15 10.86 12.74
CA PHE A 254 20.50 9.56 12.84
C PHE A 254 21.32 8.55 13.67
N ASN A 255 22.50 8.97 14.16
CA ASN A 255 23.44 8.16 14.94
C ASN A 255 23.84 8.87 16.25
N LEU A 256 22.84 9.41 16.96
CA LEU A 256 23.06 10.25 18.13
C LEU A 256 23.68 9.45 19.28
N PHE A 257 23.33 8.17 19.42
CA PHE A 257 23.82 7.30 20.48
C PHE A 257 25.34 7.11 20.45
N LYS A 258 25.97 7.19 19.26
CA LYS A 258 27.43 7.15 19.12
C LYS A 258 28.12 8.30 19.87
N TYR A 259 27.48 9.45 19.98
CA TYR A 259 28.01 10.66 20.60
C TYR A 259 27.65 10.78 22.09
N VAL A 260 26.84 9.88 22.63
CA VAL A 260 26.50 9.85 24.05
C VAL A 260 27.69 9.35 24.87
N LEU A 261 28.10 10.15 25.87
CA LEU A 261 29.16 9.82 26.82
C LEU A 261 28.81 8.56 27.62
N GLY A 262 29.81 7.70 27.85
CA GLY A 262 29.68 6.41 28.53
C GLY A 262 28.78 6.41 29.78
N PRO A 263 28.97 7.34 30.74
CA PRO A 263 28.17 7.41 31.97
C PRO A 263 26.68 7.71 31.75
N HIS A 264 26.31 8.30 30.61
CA HIS A 264 24.93 8.68 30.30
C HIS A 264 24.23 7.70 29.35
N ARG A 265 24.95 6.69 28.83
CA ARG A 265 24.38 5.72 27.89
C ARG A 265 23.22 4.92 28.49
N GLU A 266 23.34 4.50 29.75
CA GLU A 266 22.28 3.75 30.45
C GLU A 266 20.96 4.52 30.52
N ARG A 267 20.99 5.86 30.52
CA ARG A 267 19.77 6.70 30.51
C ARG A 267 19.03 6.66 29.17
N TYR A 268 19.75 6.43 28.08
CA TYR A 268 19.22 6.43 26.71
C TYR A 268 19.10 5.01 26.13
N GLU A 269 19.59 4.01 26.85
CA GLU A 269 19.49 2.60 26.47
C GLU A 269 18.11 2.08 26.87
N ASP A 270 17.25 1.95 25.87
CA ASP A 270 15.86 1.53 26.03
C ASP A 270 15.77 0.04 26.36
N GLN A 271 15.02 -0.35 27.40
CA GLN A 271 14.84 -1.75 27.84
C GLN A 271 13.93 -2.58 26.90
N SER A 272 13.62 -2.06 25.72
CA SER A 272 12.80 -2.75 24.72
C SER A 272 13.55 -3.91 24.04
N LEU A 273 12.85 -4.72 23.25
CA LEU A 273 13.41 -5.84 22.47
C LEU A 273 14.56 -5.44 21.51
N PHE A 274 14.70 -4.14 21.18
CA PHE A 274 15.79 -3.63 20.34
C PHE A 274 16.52 -2.50 21.04
N ARG A 275 17.86 -2.60 21.13
CA ARG A 275 18.70 -1.54 21.68
C ARG A 275 18.67 -0.31 20.78
N GLN A 276 18.82 0.87 21.38
CA GLN A 276 18.84 2.13 20.63
C GLN A 276 19.95 2.15 19.57
N SER A 277 21.13 1.59 19.88
CA SER A 277 22.25 1.40 18.95
C SER A 277 21.84 0.63 17.69
N ASP A 278 21.07 -0.45 17.86
CA ASP A 278 20.68 -1.32 16.76
C ASP A 278 19.67 -0.60 15.87
N ARG A 279 18.72 0.12 16.47
CA ARG A 279 17.72 0.91 15.75
C ARG A 279 18.38 1.98 14.87
N GLU A 280 19.34 2.72 15.43
CA GLU A 280 20.09 3.74 14.70
C GLU A 280 20.94 3.13 13.58
N PHE A 281 21.62 2.00 13.84
CA PHE A 281 22.38 1.27 12.82
C PHE A 281 21.49 0.84 11.64
N TYR A 282 20.34 0.21 11.91
CA TYR A 282 19.40 -0.17 10.85
C TYR A 282 18.82 1.03 10.12
N LEU A 283 18.56 2.14 10.81
CA LEU A 283 18.04 3.34 10.21
C LEU A 283 19.05 3.99 9.25
N ILE A 284 20.33 4.03 9.61
CA ILE A 284 21.42 4.47 8.73
C ILE A 284 21.49 3.58 7.49
N ALA A 285 21.47 2.26 7.66
CA ALA A 285 21.49 1.33 6.54
C ALA A 285 20.28 1.56 5.60
N MET A 286 19.08 1.76 6.15
CA MET A 286 17.89 2.08 5.35
C MET A 286 18.01 3.42 4.62
N MET A 287 18.59 4.45 5.25
CA MET A 287 18.83 5.76 4.61
C MET A 287 19.79 5.62 3.42
N ARG A 288 20.88 4.86 3.56
CA ARG A 288 21.83 4.58 2.47
C ARG A 288 21.16 3.90 1.28
N VAL A 289 20.38 2.84 1.55
CA VAL A 289 19.60 2.16 0.51
C VAL A 289 18.60 3.11 -0.16
N ASN A 290 17.97 4.01 0.62
CA ASN A 290 17.03 4.99 0.06
C ASN A 290 17.75 5.96 -0.89
N PHE A 291 18.92 6.48 -0.52
CA PHE A 291 19.71 7.34 -1.41
C PHE A 291 20.04 6.66 -2.74
N LEU A 292 20.51 5.41 -2.70
CA LEU A 292 20.81 4.64 -3.91
C LEU A 292 19.57 4.38 -4.76
N LYS A 293 18.44 4.03 -4.14
CA LYS A 293 17.16 3.86 -4.86
C LYS A 293 16.67 5.16 -5.51
N ARG A 294 16.92 6.30 -4.87
CA ARG A 294 16.58 7.61 -5.45
C ARG A 294 17.47 7.94 -6.63
N LEU A 295 18.75 7.57 -6.58
CA LEU A 295 19.70 7.69 -7.69
C LEU A 295 19.31 6.79 -8.87
N GLU A 296 18.94 5.53 -8.60
CA GLU A 296 18.44 4.58 -9.61
C GLU A 296 17.18 5.13 -10.31
N SER A 297 16.31 5.81 -9.57
CA SER A 297 15.11 6.44 -10.14
C SER A 297 15.44 7.66 -10.99
N SER A 298 16.24 8.60 -10.50
CA SER A 298 16.84 9.69 -11.29
C SER A 298 17.87 10.49 -10.48
N VAL A 299 18.84 11.09 -11.17
CA VAL A 299 19.79 12.04 -10.57
C VAL A 299 19.08 13.20 -9.87
N LYS A 300 17.96 13.69 -10.43
CA LYS A 300 17.18 14.79 -9.82
C LYS A 300 16.51 14.36 -8.52
N SER A 301 15.94 13.14 -8.47
CA SER A 301 15.36 12.55 -7.27
C SER A 301 16.40 12.40 -6.16
N PHE A 302 17.62 11.98 -6.53
CA PHE A 302 18.74 11.88 -5.60
C PHE A 302 19.14 13.25 -5.03
N ALA A 303 19.36 14.25 -5.88
CA ALA A 303 19.73 15.60 -5.47
C ALA A 303 18.71 16.20 -4.47
N ILE A 304 17.42 16.12 -4.79
CA ILE A 304 16.35 16.59 -3.89
C ILE A 304 16.38 15.86 -2.54
N THR A 305 16.65 14.55 -2.53
CA THR A 305 16.69 13.76 -1.29
C THR A 305 17.89 14.15 -0.43
N MET A 306 19.04 14.41 -1.05
CA MET A 306 20.25 14.89 -0.38
C MET A 306 20.06 16.29 0.19
N GLU A 307 19.55 17.24 -0.60
CA GLU A 307 19.25 18.61 -0.17
C GLU A 307 18.31 18.61 1.05
N ASN A 308 17.22 17.83 1.01
CA ASN A 308 16.31 17.69 2.14
C ASN A 308 16.96 17.07 3.38
N THR A 309 17.98 16.23 3.21
CA THR A 309 18.71 15.64 4.34
C THR A 309 19.67 16.65 4.94
N ILE A 310 20.41 17.39 4.10
CA ILE A 310 21.31 18.45 4.53
C ILE A 310 20.54 19.55 5.26
N ALA A 311 19.40 19.99 4.70
CA ALA A 311 18.54 20.99 5.34
C ALA A 311 18.08 20.55 6.75
N LYS A 312 17.89 19.25 6.99
CA LYS A 312 17.57 18.73 8.33
C LYS A 312 18.76 18.77 9.29
N VAL A 313 19.98 18.64 8.78
CA VAL A 313 21.22 18.76 9.58
C VAL A 313 21.49 20.22 9.95
N GLU A 314 21.21 21.16 9.03
CA GLU A 314 21.40 22.60 9.25
C GLU A 314 20.32 23.21 10.17
N LEU A 315 19.14 22.61 10.25
CA LEU A 315 18.09 23.04 11.16
C LEU A 315 18.39 22.60 12.62
N PRO A 316 18.32 23.50 13.61
CA PRO A 316 18.51 23.12 15.01
C PRO A 316 17.46 22.08 15.44
N PRO A 317 17.85 21.06 16.24
CA PRO A 317 16.95 20.00 16.63
C PRO A 317 15.77 20.56 17.44
N LYS A 318 14.57 20.54 16.87
CA LYS A 318 13.33 21.08 17.48
C LYS A 318 12.86 20.38 18.76
N LYS A 319 13.56 19.34 19.24
CA LYS A 319 13.06 18.45 20.31
C LYS A 319 14.02 18.12 21.44
N HIS A 320 15.23 18.67 21.46
CA HIS A 320 16.15 18.44 22.57
C HIS A 320 16.67 19.79 23.07
N THR A 321 16.33 20.12 24.31
CA THR A 321 16.87 21.27 25.02
C THR A 321 18.41 21.17 25.05
N PRO A 322 19.13 22.30 24.92
CA PRO A 322 20.60 22.33 24.86
C PRO A 322 21.30 21.67 26.05
N GLU A 323 20.61 21.55 27.19
CA GLU A 323 21.14 20.98 28.44
C GLU A 323 21.42 19.46 28.36
N GLN A 324 20.94 18.77 27.32
CA GLN A 324 21.19 17.32 27.13
C GLN A 324 22.48 17.00 26.35
N TRP A 325 23.20 18.02 25.87
CA TRP A 325 24.35 17.90 24.97
C TRP A 325 25.68 18.37 25.57
N ILE A 326 25.80 18.44 26.90
CA ILE A 326 27.06 18.71 27.62
C ILE A 326 27.53 17.46 28.35
#